data_AF-A0A7K0IYC1-F1
#
_entry.id   AF-A0A7K0IYC1-F1
#
_cell.length_a   1.000
_cell.length_b   1.000
_cell.length_c   1.000
_cell.angle_alpha   90.00
_cell.angle_beta   90.00
_cell.angle_gamma   90.00
#
_symmetry.space_group_name_H-M   'P 1'
#
loop_
_entity.id
_entity.type
_entity.pdbx_description
1 polymer ?
#
loop_
_entity_poly.entity_id
_entity_poly.type
_entity_poly.pdbx_seq_one_letter_code
_entity_poly.pdbx_strand_id
1 'polypeptide(L)'
;MKMIALIWIIMMSLAVTQNVDACVGRILTIGISNSVNEQLLAEIVSQLVSERTGSNVKIVHFNSPQEMYSAVKKGEVSLVIENLDRGSLMVARAQEKPSRAIFDAVKKEYRKNYNLIWFEPFGESQFYAPVVAIDVLEILPALPKLVGKLAGVLTEDTYAKLLKTAKNNGKAREVAKDFLKSRCLI
;
A
#
# COMPACT_ATOMS: atom_id res chain seq x y z
N MET A 1 -26.57 4.30 55.84
CA MET A 1 -27.25 4.17 54.52
C MET A 1 -26.65 5.05 53.41
N LYS A 2 -26.06 6.23 53.71
CA LYS A 2 -25.43 7.09 52.68
C LYS A 2 -24.09 6.57 52.12
N MET A 3 -23.32 5.81 52.91
CA MET A 3 -22.03 5.23 52.49
C MET A 3 -22.14 4.06 51.51
N ILE A 4 -23.25 3.32 51.53
CA ILE A 4 -23.45 2.14 50.66
C ILE A 4 -23.79 2.59 49.22
N ALA A 5 -24.50 3.71 49.08
CA ALA A 5 -24.83 4.31 47.78
C ALA A 5 -23.58 4.85 47.06
N LEU A 6 -22.56 5.31 47.79
CA LEU A 6 -21.32 5.84 47.19
C LEU A 6 -20.44 4.74 46.59
N ILE A 7 -20.44 3.55 47.20
CA ILE A 7 -19.65 2.40 46.74
C ILE A 7 -20.23 1.82 45.44
N TRP A 8 -21.56 1.86 45.28
CA TRP A 8 -22.23 1.44 44.05
C TRP A 8 -21.96 2.37 42.86
N ILE A 9 -21.82 3.68 43.10
CA ILE A 9 -21.52 4.66 42.03
C ILE A 9 -20.08 4.51 41.54
N ILE A 10 -19.13 4.23 42.44
CA ILE A 10 -17.72 3.99 42.07
C ILE A 10 -17.58 2.66 41.32
N MET A 11 -18.31 1.62 41.72
CA MET A 11 -18.28 0.31 41.06
C MET A 11 -18.92 0.33 39.66
N MET A 12 -19.86 1.25 39.40
CA MET A 12 -20.49 1.45 38.09
C MET A 12 -19.62 2.26 37.11
N SER A 13 -18.60 2.98 37.61
CA SER A 13 -17.62 3.70 36.77
C SER A 13 -16.46 2.84 36.24
N LEU A 14 -16.29 1.60 36.74
CA LEU A 14 -15.17 0.73 36.36
C LEU A 14 -15.45 -0.24 35.20
N ALA A 15 -16.61 -0.13 34.55
CA ALA A 15 -17.02 -1.03 33.46
C ALA A 15 -16.93 -0.40 32.06
N VAL A 16 -16.08 0.64 31.87
CA VAL A 16 -15.66 1.01 30.52
C VAL A 16 -14.49 0.12 30.13
N THR A 17 -14.79 -1.16 29.87
CA THR A 17 -13.87 -2.00 29.11
C THR A 17 -13.84 -1.44 27.70
N GLN A 18 -12.83 -0.62 27.41
CA GLN A 18 -12.52 -0.25 26.05
C GLN A 18 -12.27 -1.57 25.30
N ASN A 19 -13.14 -1.88 24.33
CA ASN A 19 -12.89 -2.96 23.39
C ASN A 19 -11.62 -2.55 22.64
N VAL A 20 -10.48 -3.05 23.10
CA VAL A 20 -9.27 -3.06 22.29
C VAL A 20 -9.56 -4.08 21.23
N ASP A 21 -10.09 -3.63 20.08
CA ASP A 21 -10.13 -4.43 18.87
C ASP A 21 -8.70 -4.81 18.57
N ALA A 22 -8.31 -6.01 19.02
CA ALA A 22 -7.06 -6.61 18.64
C ALA A 22 -7.14 -6.79 17.12
N CYS A 23 -6.49 -5.91 16.36
CA CYS A 23 -6.41 -5.89 14.90
C CYS A 23 -5.66 -7.11 14.30
N VAL A 24 -5.71 -8.25 14.98
CA VAL A 24 -5.18 -9.53 14.51
C VAL A 24 -6.21 -10.12 13.55
N GLY A 25 -6.09 -9.78 12.26
CA GLY A 25 -6.87 -10.48 11.22
C GLY A 25 -7.25 -9.69 9.97
N ARG A 26 -7.02 -8.37 9.90
CA ARG A 26 -7.31 -7.63 8.65
C ARG A 26 -6.30 -8.03 7.57
N ILE A 27 -6.80 -8.57 6.45
CA ILE A 27 -5.99 -8.88 5.27
C ILE A 27 -5.70 -7.57 4.54
N LEU A 28 -4.42 -7.31 4.27
CA LEU A 28 -4.01 -6.20 3.42
C LEU A 28 -4.23 -6.60 1.96
N THR A 29 -5.07 -5.89 1.23
CA THR A 29 -5.34 -6.20 -0.19
C THR A 29 -4.59 -5.25 -1.10
N ILE A 30 -3.79 -5.78 -2.01
CA ILE A 30 -3.13 -5.05 -3.08
C ILE A 30 -3.91 -5.22 -4.38
N GLY A 31 -4.48 -4.14 -4.90
CA GLY A 31 -5.17 -4.12 -6.19
C GLY A 31 -4.20 -3.83 -7.33
N ILE A 32 -4.27 -4.63 -8.39
CA ILE A 32 -3.49 -4.44 -9.62
C ILE A 32 -4.33 -4.68 -10.86
N SER A 33 -3.87 -4.15 -11.99
CA SER A 33 -4.27 -4.58 -13.33
C SER A 33 -3.55 -5.86 -13.75
N ASN A 34 -3.80 -6.34 -14.97
CA ASN A 34 -3.13 -7.51 -15.55
C ASN A 34 -1.71 -7.20 -16.10
N SER A 35 -1.06 -6.15 -15.62
CA SER A 35 0.29 -5.75 -16.02
C SER A 35 1.36 -6.54 -15.28
N VAL A 36 2.35 -7.09 -16.00
CA VAL A 36 3.52 -7.73 -15.39
C VAL A 36 4.32 -6.77 -14.50
N ASN A 37 4.31 -5.46 -14.84
CA ASN A 37 4.95 -4.42 -14.03
C ASN A 37 4.29 -4.33 -12.66
N GLU A 38 2.97 -4.22 -12.64
CA GLU A 38 2.18 -4.12 -11.41
C GLU A 38 2.25 -5.42 -10.61
N GLN A 39 2.17 -6.58 -11.28
CA GLN A 39 2.34 -7.88 -10.64
C GLN A 39 3.68 -7.98 -9.91
N LEU A 40 4.79 -7.66 -10.58
CA LEU A 40 6.12 -7.74 -9.98
C LEU A 40 6.25 -6.82 -8.77
N LEU A 41 5.80 -5.57 -8.89
CA LEU A 41 5.86 -4.62 -7.79
C LEU A 41 4.94 -5.01 -6.62
N ALA A 42 3.74 -5.50 -6.91
CA ALA A 42 2.82 -6.01 -5.89
C ALA A 42 3.39 -7.22 -5.16
N GLU A 43 4.08 -8.13 -5.85
CA GLU A 43 4.77 -9.26 -5.24
C GLU A 43 5.92 -8.81 -4.32
N ILE A 44 6.73 -7.83 -4.76
CA ILE A 44 7.81 -7.26 -3.95
C ILE A 44 7.24 -6.62 -2.67
N VAL A 45 6.20 -5.78 -2.79
CA VAL A 45 5.58 -5.12 -1.64
C VAL A 45 4.89 -6.14 -0.73
N SER A 46 4.12 -7.06 -1.31
CA SER A 46 3.37 -8.08 -0.57
C SER A 46 4.29 -8.93 0.30
N GLN A 47 5.38 -9.44 -0.27
CA GLN A 47 6.31 -10.30 0.45
C GLN A 47 7.12 -9.51 1.48
N LEU A 48 7.58 -8.30 1.17
CA LEU A 48 8.27 -7.46 2.14
C LEU A 48 7.40 -7.16 3.36
N VAL A 49 6.13 -6.80 3.13
CA VAL A 49 5.18 -6.53 4.22
C VAL A 49 4.92 -7.80 5.01
N SER A 50 4.53 -8.88 4.34
CA SER A 50 4.19 -10.16 5.00
C SER A 50 5.32 -10.67 5.88
N GLU A 51 6.56 -10.71 5.36
CA GLU A 51 7.72 -11.26 6.08
C GLU A 51 8.20 -10.36 7.22
N ARG A 52 7.99 -9.03 7.13
CA ARG A 52 8.49 -8.08 8.16
C ARG A 52 7.47 -7.72 9.21
N THR A 53 6.18 -7.94 8.96
CA THR A 53 5.11 -7.57 9.90
C THR A 53 4.26 -8.76 10.35
N GLY A 54 4.38 -9.93 9.69
CA GLY A 54 3.48 -11.06 9.91
C GLY A 54 2.06 -10.82 9.39
N SER A 55 1.82 -9.75 8.62
CA SER A 55 0.52 -9.44 8.04
C SER A 55 0.19 -10.40 6.90
N ASN A 56 -1.09 -10.76 6.76
CA ASN A 56 -1.56 -11.47 5.58
C ASN A 56 -1.82 -10.46 4.46
N VAL A 57 -1.15 -10.63 3.32
CA VAL A 57 -1.28 -9.75 2.15
C VAL A 57 -1.81 -10.54 0.96
N LYS A 58 -2.90 -10.05 0.34
CA LYS A 58 -3.52 -10.65 -0.84
C LYS A 58 -3.39 -9.73 -2.04
N ILE A 59 -2.99 -10.27 -3.18
CA ILE A 59 -2.99 -9.56 -4.47
C ILE A 59 -4.29 -9.89 -5.21
N VAL A 60 -4.99 -8.89 -5.72
CA VAL A 60 -6.26 -9.03 -6.45
C VAL A 60 -6.15 -8.30 -7.79
N HIS A 61 -6.53 -9.00 -8.86
CA HIS A 61 -6.56 -8.46 -10.21
C HIS A 61 -7.92 -7.83 -10.51
N PHE A 62 -7.88 -6.68 -11.17
CA PHE A 62 -9.06 -5.96 -11.63
C PHE A 62 -9.04 -5.83 -13.15
N ASN A 63 -10.24 -5.88 -13.76
CA ASN A 63 -10.37 -5.82 -15.21
C ASN A 63 -10.28 -4.38 -15.74
N SER A 64 -10.51 -3.38 -14.87
CA SER A 64 -10.41 -1.97 -15.22
C SER A 64 -9.93 -1.11 -14.04
N PRO A 65 -9.28 0.04 -14.29
CA PRO A 65 -8.98 1.01 -13.24
C PRO A 65 -10.22 1.47 -12.46
N GLN A 66 -11.37 1.63 -13.13
CA GLN A 66 -12.62 2.08 -12.52
C GLN A 66 -13.12 1.09 -11.47
N GLU A 67 -13.04 -0.21 -11.77
CA GLU A 67 -13.39 -1.28 -10.84
C GLU A 67 -12.45 -1.27 -9.63
N MET A 68 -11.14 -1.20 -9.87
CA MET A 68 -10.12 -1.12 -8.81
C MET A 68 -10.33 0.09 -7.89
N TYR A 69 -10.51 1.28 -8.45
CA TYR A 69 -10.76 2.50 -7.67
C TYR A 69 -12.09 2.47 -6.93
N SER A 70 -13.10 1.77 -7.45
CA SER A 70 -14.36 1.54 -6.73
C SER A 70 -14.16 0.63 -5.52
N ALA A 71 -13.35 -0.42 -5.66
CA ALA A 71 -13.00 -1.31 -4.54
C ALA A 71 -12.16 -0.59 -3.47
N VAL A 72 -11.25 0.30 -3.87
CA VAL A 72 -10.52 1.19 -2.96
C VAL A 72 -11.49 2.07 -2.16
N LYS A 73 -12.46 2.72 -2.82
CA LYS A 73 -13.46 3.57 -2.16
C LYS A 73 -14.34 2.80 -1.16
N LYS A 74 -14.57 1.51 -1.40
CA LYS A 74 -15.33 0.62 -0.50
C LYS A 74 -14.48 0.06 0.65
N GLY A 75 -13.18 0.30 0.67
CA GLY A 75 -12.25 -0.27 1.66
C GLY A 75 -11.89 -1.75 1.41
N GLU A 76 -12.26 -2.31 0.23
CA GLU A 76 -11.95 -3.70 -0.14
C GLU A 76 -10.48 -3.85 -0.60
N VAL A 77 -9.90 -2.76 -1.14
CA VAL A 77 -8.50 -2.67 -1.56
C VAL A 77 -7.77 -1.67 -0.67
N SER A 78 -6.69 -2.12 -0.05
CA SER A 78 -5.89 -1.35 0.91
C SER A 78 -4.79 -0.52 0.24
N LEU A 79 -4.21 -1.06 -0.83
CA LEU A 79 -3.09 -0.47 -1.57
C LEU A 79 -3.26 -0.78 -3.06
N VAL A 80 -2.83 0.13 -3.93
CA VAL A 80 -2.65 -0.13 -5.37
C VAL A 80 -1.23 0.20 -5.81
N ILE A 81 -0.77 -0.43 -6.88
CA ILE A 81 0.48 -0.03 -7.56
C ILE A 81 0.10 0.94 -8.67
N GLU A 82 0.54 2.19 -8.57
CA GLU A 82 0.20 3.25 -9.51
C GLU A 82 1.41 3.79 -10.26
N ASN A 83 1.19 4.38 -11.45
CA ASN A 83 2.16 5.21 -12.16
C ASN A 83 1.63 6.63 -12.37
N LEU A 84 2.54 7.58 -12.62
CA LEU A 84 2.16 8.99 -12.71
C LEU A 84 1.19 9.27 -13.87
N ASP A 85 1.27 8.54 -14.97
CA ASP A 85 0.38 8.74 -16.13
C ASP A 85 -1.08 8.43 -15.77
N ARG A 86 -1.35 7.24 -15.20
CA ARG A 86 -2.69 6.85 -14.75
C ARG A 86 -3.15 7.68 -13.56
N GLY A 87 -2.23 8.02 -12.65
CA GLY A 87 -2.52 8.95 -11.56
C GLY A 87 -2.98 10.32 -12.03
N SER A 88 -2.34 10.86 -13.07
CA SER A 88 -2.66 12.16 -13.65
C SER A 88 -4.02 12.18 -14.34
N LEU A 89 -4.46 11.06 -14.93
CA LEU A 89 -5.81 10.92 -15.49
C LEU A 89 -6.89 11.10 -14.41
N MET A 90 -6.67 10.54 -13.21
CA MET A 90 -7.66 10.59 -12.13
C MET A 90 -7.89 11.99 -11.57
N VAL A 91 -6.93 12.90 -11.75
CA VAL A 91 -6.99 14.28 -11.25
C VAL A 91 -7.05 15.32 -12.38
N ALA A 92 -7.42 14.89 -13.59
CA ALA A 92 -7.58 15.74 -14.77
C ALA A 92 -6.30 16.52 -15.19
N ARG A 93 -5.13 15.89 -15.03
CA ARG A 93 -3.80 16.45 -15.35
C ARG A 93 -3.05 15.69 -16.45
N ALA A 94 -3.72 14.82 -17.18
CA ALA A 94 -3.07 13.90 -18.14
C ALA A 94 -2.33 14.58 -19.31
N GLN A 95 -2.50 15.89 -19.52
CA GLN A 95 -1.79 16.65 -20.54
C GLN A 95 -0.45 17.22 -20.04
N GLU A 96 -0.20 17.18 -18.73
CA GLU A 96 1.02 17.71 -18.13
C GLU A 96 2.18 16.71 -18.29
N LYS A 97 3.37 17.21 -18.65
CA LYS A 97 4.56 16.36 -18.80
C LYS A 97 4.96 15.76 -17.45
N PRO A 98 5.23 14.44 -17.36
CA PRO A 98 5.74 13.82 -16.14
C PRO A 98 6.96 14.56 -15.59
N SER A 99 6.86 14.97 -14.33
CA SER A 99 7.95 15.60 -13.58
C SER A 99 7.71 15.44 -12.08
N ARG A 100 8.73 15.71 -11.26
CA ARG A 100 8.59 15.69 -9.80
C ARG A 100 7.50 16.66 -9.31
N ALA A 101 7.38 17.83 -9.94
CA ALA A 101 6.34 18.79 -9.60
C ALA A 101 4.93 18.26 -9.90
N ILE A 102 4.75 17.54 -11.01
CA ILE A 102 3.46 16.90 -11.33
C ILE A 102 3.15 15.79 -10.34
N PHE A 103 4.16 14.97 -10.02
CA PHE A 103 4.02 13.93 -9.00
C PHE A 103 3.55 14.48 -7.65
N ASP A 104 4.20 15.54 -7.16
CA ASP A 104 3.83 16.16 -5.87
C ASP A 104 2.42 16.76 -5.91
N ALA A 105 2.01 17.33 -7.06
CA ALA A 105 0.65 17.84 -7.26
C ALA A 105 -0.40 16.72 -7.27
N VAL A 106 -0.16 15.62 -8.00
CA VAL A 106 -1.03 14.44 -8.05
C VAL A 106 -1.17 13.83 -6.65
N LYS A 107 -0.05 13.65 -5.93
CA LYS A 107 -0.03 13.17 -4.54
C LYS A 107 -0.90 14.01 -3.62
N LYS A 108 -0.87 15.34 -3.77
CA LYS A 108 -1.69 16.26 -2.98
C LYS A 108 -3.18 16.11 -3.29
N GLU A 109 -3.56 16.03 -4.57
CA GLU A 109 -4.96 15.85 -4.99
C GLU A 109 -5.51 14.47 -4.54
N TYR A 110 -4.71 13.41 -4.62
CA TYR A 110 -5.08 12.08 -4.12
C TYR A 110 -5.37 12.08 -2.62
N ARG A 111 -4.50 12.73 -1.84
CA ARG A 111 -4.70 12.84 -0.39
C ARG A 111 -5.97 13.62 -0.06
N LYS A 112 -6.19 14.74 -0.76
CA LYS A 112 -7.32 15.65 -0.49
C LYS A 112 -8.67 15.06 -0.89
N ASN A 113 -8.74 14.43 -2.07
CA ASN A 113 -10.03 14.08 -2.69
C ASN A 113 -10.38 12.59 -2.55
N TYR A 114 -9.41 11.73 -2.24
CA TYR A 114 -9.60 10.28 -2.21
C TYR A 114 -9.14 9.62 -0.91
N ASN A 115 -8.58 10.37 0.05
CA ASN A 115 -7.95 9.81 1.25
C ASN A 115 -6.90 8.74 0.93
N LEU A 116 -6.14 8.96 -0.15
CA LEU A 116 -5.08 8.09 -0.62
C LEU A 116 -3.72 8.78 -0.51
N ILE A 117 -2.72 8.06 -0.02
CA ILE A 117 -1.36 8.55 0.12
C ILE A 117 -0.47 7.84 -0.89
N TRP A 118 0.14 8.61 -1.78
CA TRP A 118 1.25 8.15 -2.60
C TRP A 118 2.52 8.05 -1.76
N PHE A 119 3.16 6.89 -1.78
CA PHE A 119 4.52 6.73 -1.31
C PHE A 119 5.52 7.26 -2.34
N GLU A 120 6.81 7.27 -2.00
CA GLU A 120 7.84 7.60 -2.98
C GLU A 120 7.90 6.54 -4.09
N PRO A 121 8.15 6.95 -5.33
CA PRO A 121 8.20 6.05 -6.46
C PRO A 121 9.42 5.12 -6.42
N PHE A 122 9.27 3.97 -7.05
CA PHE A 122 10.31 3.01 -7.37
C PHE A 122 10.91 3.35 -8.73
N GLY A 123 12.23 3.55 -8.77
CA GLY A 123 12.91 4.07 -9.97
C GLY A 123 12.46 5.50 -10.33
N GLU A 124 13.10 6.09 -11.34
CA GLU A 124 12.86 7.50 -11.71
C GLU A 124 12.00 7.67 -12.97
N SER A 125 12.04 6.73 -13.93
CA SER A 125 11.49 6.98 -15.27
C SER A 125 9.97 6.85 -15.40
N GLN A 126 9.30 6.02 -14.59
CA GLN A 126 7.85 5.78 -14.72
C GLN A 126 7.06 6.11 -13.45
N PHE A 127 7.73 6.61 -12.40
CA PHE A 127 7.09 7.02 -11.14
C PHE A 127 6.14 5.97 -10.56
N TYR A 128 6.47 4.68 -10.66
CA TYR A 128 5.63 3.65 -10.07
C TYR A 128 5.67 3.75 -8.55
N ALA A 129 4.56 3.97 -7.90
CA ALA A 129 4.50 4.11 -6.45
C ALA A 129 3.34 3.30 -5.87
N PRO A 130 3.52 2.72 -4.67
CA PRO A 130 2.40 2.25 -3.87
C PRO A 130 1.53 3.43 -3.44
N VAL A 131 0.23 3.31 -3.62
CA VAL A 131 -0.78 4.28 -3.19
C VAL A 131 -1.69 3.60 -2.18
N VAL A 132 -1.75 4.16 -0.98
CA VAL A 132 -2.31 3.48 0.20
C VAL A 132 -3.48 4.27 0.78
N ALA A 133 -4.55 3.59 1.16
CA ALA A 133 -5.64 4.20 1.90
C ALA A 133 -5.18 4.64 3.29
N ILE A 134 -5.59 5.84 3.74
CA ILE A 134 -5.09 6.44 4.99
C ILE A 134 -5.35 5.54 6.21
N ASP A 135 -6.50 4.86 6.26
CA ASP A 135 -6.89 3.96 7.35
C ASP A 135 -5.94 2.76 7.51
N VAL A 136 -5.29 2.30 6.43
CA VAL A 136 -4.25 1.26 6.49
C VAL A 136 -3.08 1.70 7.36
N LEU A 137 -2.76 3.00 7.37
CA LEU A 137 -1.65 3.54 8.17
C LEU A 137 -1.98 3.62 9.65
N GLU A 138 -3.26 3.57 10.04
CA GLU A 138 -3.64 3.42 11.45
C GLU A 138 -3.27 2.03 11.97
N ILE A 139 -3.30 1.03 11.10
CA ILE A 139 -2.98 -0.37 11.43
C ILE A 139 -1.49 -0.65 11.23
N LEU A 140 -0.90 -0.14 10.16
CA LEU A 140 0.50 -0.30 9.80
C LEU A 140 1.19 1.07 9.67
N PRO A 141 1.38 1.83 10.76
CA PRO A 141 1.96 3.17 10.72
C PRO A 141 3.41 3.17 10.21
N ALA A 142 4.12 2.05 10.36
CA ALA A 142 5.47 1.87 9.84
C ALA A 142 5.53 1.50 8.35
N LEU A 143 4.38 1.27 7.68
CA LEU A 143 4.33 0.85 6.29
C LEU A 143 5.08 1.78 5.32
N PRO A 144 4.98 3.12 5.41
CA PRO A 144 5.72 4.02 4.52
C PRO A 144 7.23 3.88 4.70
N LYS A 145 7.70 3.72 5.95
CA LYS A 145 9.11 3.52 6.27
C LYS A 145 9.62 2.15 5.79
N LEU A 146 8.81 1.10 5.95
CA LEU A 146 9.15 -0.24 5.52
C LEU A 146 9.28 -0.31 3.99
N VAL A 147 8.24 0.13 3.28
CA VAL A 147 8.20 0.14 1.82
C VAL A 147 9.23 1.12 1.25
N GLY A 148 9.50 2.23 1.93
CA GLY A 148 10.55 3.18 1.57
C GLY A 148 11.95 2.58 1.52
N LYS A 149 12.22 1.44 2.19
CA LYS A 149 13.50 0.72 2.04
C LYS A 149 13.72 0.21 0.61
N LEU A 150 12.65 0.00 -0.16
CA LEU A 150 12.73 -0.42 -1.56
C LEU A 150 13.25 0.69 -2.47
N ALA A 151 12.96 1.97 -2.18
CA ALA A 151 13.32 3.08 -3.05
C ALA A 151 14.83 3.17 -3.32
N GLY A 152 15.67 2.85 -2.33
CA GLY A 152 17.13 2.87 -2.48
C GLY A 152 17.73 1.64 -3.19
N VAL A 153 17.00 0.52 -3.27
CA VAL A 153 17.52 -0.75 -3.82
C VAL A 153 16.86 -1.16 -5.13
N LEU A 154 15.65 -0.67 -5.39
CA LEU A 154 14.86 -0.91 -6.59
C LEU A 154 15.10 0.25 -7.58
N THR A 155 16.37 0.44 -7.93
CA THR A 155 16.81 1.42 -8.93
C THR A 155 16.26 1.06 -10.31
N GLU A 156 16.30 2.00 -11.25
CA GLU A 156 15.80 1.77 -12.62
C GLU A 156 16.42 0.53 -13.29
N ASP A 157 17.75 0.42 -13.26
CA ASP A 157 18.47 -0.74 -13.82
C ASP A 157 18.08 -2.06 -13.14
N THR A 158 17.92 -2.03 -11.81
CA THR A 158 17.55 -3.21 -11.04
C THR A 158 16.13 -3.63 -11.41
N TYR A 159 15.19 -2.68 -11.42
CA TYR A 159 13.81 -2.93 -11.79
C TYR A 159 13.69 -3.47 -13.22
N ALA A 160 14.39 -2.86 -14.18
CA ALA A 160 14.39 -3.31 -15.57
C ALA A 160 14.87 -4.76 -15.71
N LYS A 161 15.93 -5.15 -14.97
CA LYS A 161 16.43 -6.53 -14.94
C LYS A 161 15.40 -7.49 -14.35
N LEU A 162 14.82 -7.16 -13.19
CA LEU A 162 13.79 -8.00 -12.55
C LEU A 162 12.56 -8.16 -13.45
N LEU A 163 12.12 -7.07 -14.07
CA LEU A 163 10.98 -7.08 -14.99
C LEU A 163 11.24 -7.95 -16.21
N LYS A 164 12.44 -7.84 -16.80
CA LYS A 164 12.85 -8.71 -17.93
C LYS A 164 12.80 -10.18 -17.53
N THR A 165 13.35 -10.52 -16.35
CA THR A 165 13.31 -11.89 -15.83
C THR A 165 11.87 -12.37 -15.63
N ALA A 166 11.04 -11.57 -14.96
CA ALA A 166 9.64 -11.90 -14.68
C ALA A 166 8.80 -12.09 -15.96
N LYS A 167 9.03 -11.27 -17.00
CA LYS A 167 8.38 -11.43 -18.31
C LYS A 167 8.77 -12.73 -19.01
N ASN A 168 10.04 -13.14 -18.90
CA ASN A 168 10.54 -14.31 -19.61
C ASN A 168 10.09 -15.64 -18.99
N ASN A 169 9.98 -15.70 -17.67
CA ASN A 169 9.67 -16.94 -16.96
C ASN A 169 8.24 -17.00 -16.41
N GLY A 170 7.49 -15.89 -16.39
CA GLY A 170 6.15 -15.80 -15.83
C GLY A 170 6.11 -15.92 -14.30
N LYS A 171 7.25 -15.81 -13.62
CA LYS A 171 7.40 -16.11 -12.19
C LYS A 171 7.67 -14.87 -11.32
N ALA A 172 6.83 -13.84 -11.46
CA ALA A 172 6.99 -12.58 -10.73
C ALA A 172 7.16 -12.78 -9.21
N ARG A 173 6.42 -13.72 -8.62
CA ARG A 173 6.53 -14.08 -7.19
C ARG A 173 7.90 -14.59 -6.78
N GLU A 174 8.48 -15.52 -7.54
CA GLU A 174 9.83 -16.06 -7.27
C GLU A 174 10.89 -14.96 -7.47
N VAL A 175 10.79 -14.19 -8.55
CA VAL A 175 11.69 -13.07 -8.84
C VAL A 175 11.69 -12.04 -7.70
N ALA A 176 10.51 -11.69 -7.19
CA ALA A 176 10.37 -10.79 -6.04
C ALA A 176 11.03 -11.35 -4.77
N LYS A 177 10.81 -12.65 -4.48
CA LYS A 177 11.38 -13.32 -3.30
C LYS A 177 12.90 -13.32 -3.33
N ASP A 178 13.48 -13.73 -4.46
CA ASP A 178 14.93 -13.82 -4.63
C ASP A 178 15.58 -12.44 -4.56
N PHE A 179 14.94 -11.44 -5.17
CA PHE A 179 15.37 -10.05 -5.06
C PHE A 179 15.43 -9.58 -3.61
N LEU A 180 14.35 -9.73 -2.85
CA LEU A 180 14.28 -9.29 -1.46
C LEU A 180 15.32 -9.99 -0.58
N LYS A 181 15.52 -11.31 -0.75
CA LYS A 181 16.58 -12.06 -0.07
C LYS A 181 17.97 -11.54 -0.42
N SER A 182 18.24 -11.28 -1.71
CA SER A 182 19.55 -10.78 -2.17
C SER A 182 19.90 -9.39 -1.64
N ARG A 183 18.91 -8.66 -1.09
CA ARG A 183 19.06 -7.34 -0.47
C ARG A 183 18.95 -7.39 1.05
N CYS A 184 18.89 -8.59 1.65
CA CYS A 184 18.64 -8.81 3.08
C CYS A 184 17.38 -8.08 3.58
N LEU A 185 16.39 -7.92 2.70
CA LEU A 185 15.12 -7.30 3.01
C LEU A 185 14.09 -8.29 3.52
N ILE A 186 14.29 -9.58 3.31
CA ILE A 186 13.61 -10.71 3.97
C ILE A 186 14.60 -11.84 4.21
#